data_AF-A0A7J3U8J1-F1
#
_entry.id   AF-A0A7J3U8J1-F1
#
_cell.length_a   1.000
_cell.length_b   1.000
_cell.length_c   1.000
_cell.angle_alpha   90.00
_cell.angle_beta   90.00
_cell.angle_gamma   90.00
#
_symmetry.space_group_name_H-M   'P 1'
#
loop_
_entity.id
_entity.type
_entity.pdbx_description
1 polymer ?
#
loop_
_entity_poly.entity_id
_entity_poly.type
_entity_poly.pdbx_seq_one_letter_code
_entity_poly.pdbx_strand_id
1 'polypeptide(L)' 'HLMRRVKPSQRGKVARLVAAKCATAAKADAFTKRDLTDFLKEEISSRLKEIKSV' A
#
# COMPACT_ATOMS: atom_id res chain seq x y z
N HIS A 1 10.57 -7.71 1.94
CA HIS A 1 9.73 -8.83 2.43
C HIS A 1 8.44 -9.02 1.61
N LEU A 2 7.68 -7.96 1.28
CA LEU A 2 6.44 -8.04 0.48
C LEU A 2 6.67 -8.29 -1.02
N MET A 3 7.49 -7.46 -1.70
CA MET A 3 7.68 -7.53 -3.16
C MET A 3 8.27 -8.86 -3.66
N ARG A 4 9.09 -9.51 -2.83
CA ARG A 4 9.68 -10.81 -3.14
C ARG A 4 8.64 -11.95 -3.14
N ARG A 5 7.53 -11.79 -2.41
CA ARG A 5 6.43 -12.77 -2.32
C ARG A 5 5.36 -12.57 -3.41
N VAL A 6 5.43 -11.49 -4.18
CA VAL A 6 4.48 -11.15 -5.25
C VAL A 6 4.97 -11.70 -6.59
N LYS A 7 4.05 -12.28 -7.38
CA LYS A 7 4.35 -12.76 -8.74
C LYS A 7 4.93 -11.62 -9.59
N PRO A 8 5.95 -11.87 -10.44
CA PRO A 8 6.62 -10.82 -11.21
C PRO A 8 5.67 -9.89 -11.99
N SER A 9 4.63 -10.45 -12.61
CA SER A 9 3.60 -9.70 -13.37
C SER A 9 2.76 -8.73 -12.53
N GLN A 10 2.61 -8.99 -11.23
CA GLN A 10 1.83 -8.16 -10.31
C GLN A 10 2.69 -7.12 -9.59
N ARG A 11 4.03 -7.25 -9.60
CA ARG A 11 4.95 -6.37 -8.86
C ARG A 11 4.78 -4.90 -9.21
N GLY A 12 4.56 -4.55 -10.48
CA GLY A 12 4.35 -3.17 -10.91
C GLY A 12 3.06 -2.55 -10.38
N LYS A 13 1.99 -3.34 -10.21
CA LYS A 13 0.74 -2.88 -9.59
C LYS A 13 0.92 -2.69 -8.09
N VAL A 14 1.57 -3.66 -7.42
CA VAL A 14 1.82 -3.62 -5.97
C VAL A 14 2.80 -2.50 -5.59
N ALA A 15 3.83 -2.25 -6.37
CA ALA A 15 4.79 -1.17 -6.15
C ALA A 15 4.10 0.21 -6.17
N ARG A 16 3.25 0.46 -7.16
CA ARG A 16 2.48 1.71 -7.25
C ARG A 16 1.51 1.90 -6.09
N LEU A 17 0.82 0.82 -5.67
CA LEU A 17 -0.06 0.86 -4.51
C LEU A 17 0.71 1.27 -3.25
N VAL A 18 1.84 0.61 -2.97
CA VAL A 18 2.65 0.91 -1.78
C VAL A 18 3.18 2.34 -1.84
N ALA A 19 3.71 2.78 -2.98
CA ALA A 19 4.21 4.15 -3.15
C ALA A 19 3.12 5.20 -2.89
N ALA A 20 1.91 5.00 -3.42
CA ALA A 20 0.79 5.90 -3.18
C ALA A 20 0.43 6.00 -1.69
N LYS A 21 0.40 4.88 -0.98
CA LYS A 21 0.05 4.85 0.45
C LYS A 21 1.15 5.42 1.34
N CYS A 22 2.42 5.17 1.00
CA CYS A 22 3.54 5.85 1.66
C CYS A 22 3.47 7.37 1.46
N ALA A 23 3.09 7.86 0.27
CA ALA A 23 2.93 9.30 0.03
C ALA A 23 1.78 9.89 0.85
N THR A 24 0.65 9.17 0.99
CA THR A 24 -0.45 9.59 1.87
C THR A 24 -0.02 9.65 3.34
N ALA A 25 0.68 8.61 3.82
CA ALA A 25 1.20 8.56 5.19
C ALA A 25 2.14 9.75 5.46
N ALA A 26 3.14 9.96 4.59
CA ALA A 26 4.10 11.04 4.74
C ALA A 26 3.44 12.43 4.81
N LYS A 27 2.39 12.67 4.02
CA LYS A 27 1.61 13.91 4.08
C LYS A 27 0.82 14.03 5.39
N ALA A 28 0.18 12.95 5.82
CA ALA A 28 -0.59 12.95 7.06
C ALA A 28 0.31 13.23 8.28
N ASP A 29 1.47 12.60 8.33
CA ASP A 29 2.48 12.78 9.39
C ASP A 29 3.00 14.23 9.40
N ALA A 30 3.30 14.79 8.23
CA ALA A 30 3.84 16.15 8.12
C ALA A 30 2.82 17.25 8.45
N PHE A 31 1.56 17.10 8.01
CA PHE A 31 0.59 18.20 8.04
C PHE A 31 -0.52 18.04 9.08
N THR A 32 -0.91 16.80 9.41
CA THR A 32 -2.09 16.55 10.26
C THR A 32 -1.75 15.87 11.58
N LYS A 33 -0.61 15.18 11.69
CA LYS A 33 -0.20 14.36 12.85
C LYS A 33 -1.27 13.35 13.30
N ARG A 34 -2.16 12.95 12.39
CA ARG A 34 -3.17 11.93 12.63
C ARG A 34 -2.57 10.56 12.38
N ASP A 35 -2.83 9.62 13.28
CA ASP A 35 -2.47 8.24 13.06
C ASP A 35 -3.44 7.60 12.05
N LEU A 36 -2.94 7.30 10.86
CA LEU A 36 -3.68 6.62 9.78
C LEU A 36 -3.20 5.17 9.59
N THR A 37 -2.42 4.62 10.52
CA THR A 37 -1.74 3.33 10.35
C THR A 37 -2.70 2.20 10.03
N ASP A 38 -3.78 2.06 10.79
CA ASP A 38 -4.72 0.95 10.62
C ASP A 38 -5.54 1.08 9.35
N PHE A 39 -6.00 2.29 9.04
CA PHE A 39 -6.69 2.59 7.79
C PHE A 39 -5.83 2.25 6.57
N LEU A 40 -4.55 2.69 6.57
CA LEU A 40 -3.63 2.42 5.46
C LEU A 40 -3.30 0.93 5.32
N LYS A 41 -3.14 0.21 6.44
CA LYS A 41 -2.94 -1.25 6.42
C LYS A 41 -4.14 -1.96 5.79
N GLU A 42 -5.34 -1.57 6.18
CA GLU A 42 -6.57 -2.20 5.71
C GLU A 42 -6.75 -1.97 4.20
N GLU A 43 -6.54 -0.73 3.74
CA GLU A 43 -6.61 -0.39 2.31
C GLU A 43 -5.56 -1.14 1.48
N ILE A 44 -4.29 -1.19 1.94
CA ILE A 44 -3.23 -1.95 1.26
C ILE A 44 -3.61 -3.42 1.17
N SER A 45 -4.13 -3.98 2.26
CA SER A 45 -4.50 -5.40 2.33
C SER A 45 -5.68 -5.74 1.40
N SER A 46 -6.70 -4.88 1.33
CA SER A 46 -7.85 -5.04 0.44
C SER A 46 -7.43 -4.99 -1.03
N ARG A 47 -6.67 -3.97 -1.41
CA ARG A 47 -6.17 -3.80 -2.79
C ARG A 47 -5.19 -4.91 -3.19
N LEU A 48 -4.41 -5.45 -2.26
CA LEU A 48 -3.56 -6.61 -2.52
C LEU A 48 -4.36 -7.88 -2.78
N LYS A 49 -5.50 -8.09 -2.11
CA LYS A 49 -6.40 -9.23 -2.38
C LYS A 49 -6.99 -9.13 -3.78
N GLU A 50 -7.46 -7.94 -4.17
CA GLU A 50 -7.95 -7.69 -5.54
C GLU A 50 -6.87 -7.98 -6.59
N ILE A 51 -5.65 -7.46 -6.41
CA ILE A 51 -4.54 -7.68 -7.36
C ILE A 51 -4.18 -9.17 -7.50
N LYS A 52 -4.29 -9.94 -6.41
CA LYS A 52 -4.02 -11.40 -6.43
C LYS A 52 -5.14 -12.20 -7.10
N SER A 53 -6.37 -11.69 -7.08
CA SER A 53 -7.55 -12.31 -7.70
C SER A 53 -7.62 -12.09 -9.22
N VAL A 54 -6.76 -11.23 -9.76
CA VAL A 54 -6.57 -10.97 -11.20
C VAL A 54 -5.33 -11.70 -11.71
#